data_AF-A0A8T8CAV4-F1
#
_entry.id   AF-A0A8T8CAV4-F1
#
_cell.length_a   1.000
_cell.length_b   1.000
_cell.length_c   1.000
_cell.angle_alpha   90.00
_cell.angle_beta   90.00
_cell.angle_gamma   90.00
#
_symmetry.space_group_name_H-M   'P 1'
#
loop_
_entity.id
_entity.type
_entity.pdbx_description
1 polymer ?
#
loop_
_entity_poly.entity_id
_entity_poly.type
_entity_poly.pdbx_seq_one_letter_code
_entity_poly.pdbx_strand_id
1 'polypeptide(L)'
;MQLQNLKGNLLSLYLAVALESSKKGLIRAPWDDWQCDIIFNRREFGPFDTPQAVSNPNTLHAIMPLVAQWQLSSRPIGSGRWLVETPDGQSYIGSSLVHAYTLAVIGSTLGQELPDWYEDANLHVSVFLPPFNVEYGTEGPNTSAPTVLTFKSNSHERATYCEALAMAKAMTAEALAFNYTCDGHSWVQVQLMDGTVHTLYQGASTLGLPACTPP
;
A
#
# COMPACT_ATOMS: atom_id res chain seq x y z
N MET A 1 2.63 -6.66 -6.09
CA MET A 1 1.87 -6.94 -4.85
C MET A 1 0.58 -7.70 -5.18
N GLN A 2 0.13 -8.60 -4.30
CA GLN A 2 -1.10 -9.37 -4.51
C GLN A 2 -2.34 -8.57 -4.07
N LEU A 3 -3.35 -8.49 -4.93
CA LEU A 3 -4.59 -7.73 -4.71
C LEU A 3 -5.26 -8.04 -3.36
N GLN A 4 -5.35 -9.31 -3.00
CA GLN A 4 -5.99 -9.78 -1.76
C GLN A 4 -5.31 -9.29 -0.47
N ASN A 5 -4.09 -8.77 -0.57
CA ASN A 5 -3.34 -8.23 0.56
C ASN A 5 -3.53 -6.72 0.73
N LEU A 6 -4.24 -6.05 -0.17
CA LEU A 6 -4.48 -4.61 -0.08
C LEU A 6 -5.28 -4.25 1.16
N LYS A 7 -4.82 -3.21 1.87
CA LYS A 7 -5.48 -2.65 3.04
C LYS A 7 -5.23 -1.14 3.15
N GLY A 8 -6.01 -0.50 4.01
CA GLY A 8 -5.94 0.91 4.36
C GLY A 8 -5.92 1.86 3.17
N ASN A 9 -5.09 2.90 3.26
CA ASN A 9 -5.01 3.93 2.23
C ASN A 9 -4.44 3.41 0.91
N LEU A 10 -3.71 2.29 0.92
CA LEU A 10 -3.22 1.70 -0.30
C LEU A 10 -4.36 1.06 -1.11
N LEU A 11 -5.34 0.43 -0.44
CA LEU A 11 -6.58 -0.01 -1.09
C LEU A 11 -7.31 1.17 -1.75
N SER A 12 -7.44 2.29 -1.03
CA SER A 12 -8.05 3.52 -1.54
C SER A 12 -7.30 4.07 -2.77
N LEU A 13 -5.97 4.04 -2.75
CA LEU A 13 -5.13 4.49 -3.86
C LEU A 13 -5.37 3.64 -5.12
N TYR A 14 -5.29 2.31 -5.03
CA TYR A 14 -5.51 1.45 -6.19
C TYR A 14 -6.94 1.53 -6.72
N LEU A 15 -7.93 1.71 -5.84
CA LEU A 15 -9.29 1.96 -6.28
C LEU A 15 -9.35 3.29 -7.07
N ALA A 16 -8.74 4.36 -6.55
CA ALA A 16 -8.70 5.64 -7.27
C ALA A 16 -8.03 5.50 -8.65
N VAL A 17 -6.93 4.73 -8.73
CA VAL A 17 -6.24 4.41 -10.00
C VAL A 17 -7.15 3.62 -10.95
N ALA A 18 -7.90 2.64 -10.44
CA ALA A 18 -8.84 1.86 -11.25
C ALA A 18 -9.99 2.73 -11.79
N LEU A 19 -10.45 3.72 -11.01
CA LEU A 19 -11.52 4.64 -11.42
C LEU A 19 -11.02 5.78 -12.33
N GLU A 20 -9.74 6.15 -12.25
CA GLU A 20 -9.18 7.24 -13.04
C GLU A 20 -8.82 6.82 -14.46
N SER A 21 -9.83 6.81 -15.34
CA SER A 21 -9.67 6.50 -16.77
C SER A 21 -8.72 7.42 -17.55
N SER A 22 -8.33 8.58 -17.01
CA SER A 22 -7.60 9.61 -17.77
C SER A 22 -6.23 10.02 -17.24
N LYS A 23 -5.75 9.47 -16.10
CA LYS A 23 -4.44 9.80 -15.48
C LYS A 23 -4.14 11.32 -15.42
N LYS A 24 -5.13 12.15 -15.09
CA LYS A 24 -5.05 13.63 -15.16
C LYS A 24 -4.70 14.28 -13.81
N GLY A 25 -4.00 13.57 -12.93
CA GLY A 25 -3.60 14.11 -11.63
C GLY A 25 -4.79 14.38 -10.71
N LEU A 26 -5.89 13.62 -10.87
CA LEU A 26 -7.03 13.71 -9.95
C LEU A 26 -6.77 12.97 -8.64
N ILE A 27 -5.72 12.15 -8.60
CA ILE A 27 -5.25 11.43 -7.44
C ILE A 27 -4.11 12.22 -6.79
N ARG A 28 -4.25 12.49 -5.50
CA ARG A 28 -3.19 12.99 -4.65
C ARG A 28 -3.12 12.10 -3.42
N ALA A 29 -1.93 11.56 -3.17
CA ALA A 29 -1.65 10.74 -2.01
C ALA A 29 -0.69 11.51 -1.08
N PRO A 30 -1.06 11.78 0.18
CA PRO A 30 -0.21 12.50 1.12
C PRO A 30 0.86 11.54 1.67
N TRP A 31 1.93 11.29 0.91
CA TRP A 31 3.01 10.38 1.35
C TRP A 31 3.67 10.82 2.65
N ASP A 32 3.68 12.12 2.91
CA ASP A 32 4.26 12.72 4.12
C ASP A 32 3.38 12.56 5.36
N ASP A 33 2.11 12.27 5.15
CA ASP A 33 1.13 12.01 6.18
C ASP A 33 0.21 10.90 5.67
N TRP A 34 0.76 9.69 5.56
CA TRP A 34 0.02 8.55 5.00
C TRP A 34 -1.22 8.16 5.81
N GLN A 35 -1.43 8.77 6.99
CA GLN A 35 -2.67 8.67 7.74
C GLN A 35 -3.79 9.56 7.17
N CYS A 36 -3.44 10.63 6.44
CA CYS A 36 -4.43 11.43 5.72
C CYS A 36 -5.03 10.63 4.55
N ASP A 37 -6.33 10.80 4.34
CA ASP A 37 -7.08 10.13 3.27
C ASP A 37 -6.49 10.46 1.88
N ILE A 38 -6.58 9.50 0.98
CA ILE A 38 -6.30 9.72 -0.45
C ILE A 38 -7.27 10.77 -0.96
N ILE A 39 -6.79 11.75 -1.71
CA ILE A 39 -7.65 12.73 -2.36
C ILE A 39 -7.89 12.28 -3.80
N PHE A 40 -9.14 11.99 -4.14
CA PHE A 40 -9.58 11.67 -5.50
C PHE A 40 -10.62 12.68 -5.95
N ASN A 41 -10.38 13.32 -7.10
CA ASN A 41 -11.28 14.33 -7.67
C ASN A 41 -11.62 15.46 -6.65
N ARG A 42 -10.58 15.95 -5.96
CA ARG A 42 -10.65 17.03 -4.95
C ARG A 42 -11.49 16.72 -3.71
N ARG A 43 -11.73 15.44 -3.42
CA ARG A 43 -12.43 15.00 -2.21
C ARG A 43 -11.65 13.88 -1.55
N GLU A 44 -11.80 13.76 -0.24
CA GLU A 44 -11.33 12.60 0.52
C GLU A 44 -11.96 11.33 -0.04
N PHE A 45 -11.13 10.30 -0.20
CA PHE A 45 -11.45 9.08 -0.91
C PHE A 45 -11.03 7.88 -0.09
N GLY A 46 -12.00 7.32 0.62
CA GLY A 46 -11.81 6.23 1.56
C GLY A 46 -12.22 6.63 2.98
N PRO A 47 -11.93 5.76 3.96
CA PRO A 47 -11.45 4.38 3.79
C PRO A 47 -12.51 3.43 3.18
N PHE A 48 -12.04 2.29 2.63
CA PHE A 48 -12.89 1.27 1.99
C PHE A 48 -12.88 -0.10 2.69
N ASP A 49 -11.91 -0.36 3.58
CA ASP A 49 -11.75 -1.62 4.30
C ASP A 49 -12.20 -1.57 5.77
N THR A 50 -12.77 -0.45 6.21
CA THR A 50 -13.24 -0.27 7.60
C THR A 50 -14.72 -0.63 7.78
N PRO A 51 -15.17 -0.97 9.00
CA PRO A 51 -16.57 -1.21 9.30
C PRO A 51 -17.49 0.00 9.00
N GLN A 52 -16.96 1.22 9.04
CA GLN A 52 -17.70 2.45 8.77
C GLN A 52 -17.87 2.73 7.27
N ALA A 53 -17.15 2.01 6.41
CA ALA A 53 -17.21 2.23 4.96
C ALA A 53 -18.62 1.97 4.38
N VAL A 54 -19.38 1.03 4.97
CA VAL A 54 -20.77 0.73 4.58
C VAL A 54 -21.77 1.82 4.97
N SER A 55 -21.43 2.69 5.92
CA SER A 55 -22.27 3.82 6.33
C SER A 55 -21.79 5.15 5.77
N ASN A 56 -20.67 5.18 5.04
CA ASN A 56 -20.14 6.37 4.40
C ASN A 56 -20.75 6.54 2.99
N PRO A 57 -21.60 7.57 2.75
CA PRO A 57 -22.23 7.77 1.44
C PRO A 57 -21.22 8.08 0.33
N ASN A 58 -20.06 8.69 0.64
CA ASN A 58 -19.04 8.99 -0.37
C ASN A 58 -18.40 7.70 -0.89
N THR A 59 -18.05 6.79 0.03
CA THR A 59 -17.50 5.47 -0.28
C THR A 59 -18.46 4.66 -1.13
N LEU A 60 -19.74 4.60 -0.76
CA LEU A 60 -20.75 3.89 -1.54
C LEU A 60 -20.97 4.51 -2.92
N HIS A 61 -21.08 5.83 -3.03
CA HIS A 61 -21.26 6.50 -4.33
C HIS A 61 -20.09 6.27 -5.29
N ALA A 62 -18.87 6.05 -4.78
CA ALA A 62 -17.71 5.76 -5.62
C ALA A 62 -17.79 4.39 -6.31
N ILE A 63 -18.30 3.36 -5.60
CA ILE A 63 -18.24 1.96 -6.08
C ILE A 63 -19.57 1.44 -6.62
N MET A 64 -20.69 1.86 -6.05
CA MET A 64 -22.01 1.26 -6.34
C MET A 64 -22.45 1.40 -7.80
N PRO A 65 -22.15 2.50 -8.53
CA PRO A 65 -22.43 2.57 -9.96
C PRO A 65 -21.76 1.45 -10.75
N LEU A 66 -20.50 1.13 -10.44
CA LEU A 66 -19.77 0.03 -11.10
C LEU A 66 -20.29 -1.35 -10.67
N VAL A 67 -20.58 -1.52 -9.38
CA VAL A 67 -21.20 -2.75 -8.85
C VAL A 67 -22.49 -3.07 -9.63
N ALA A 68 -23.34 -2.07 -9.82
CA ALA A 68 -24.59 -2.21 -10.58
C ALA A 68 -24.34 -2.43 -12.08
N GLN A 69 -23.43 -1.66 -12.69
CA GLN A 69 -23.10 -1.77 -14.11
C GLN A 69 -22.53 -3.14 -14.47
N TRP A 70 -21.67 -3.69 -13.61
CA TRP A 70 -20.98 -4.97 -13.81
C TRP A 70 -21.73 -6.16 -13.23
N GLN A 71 -22.92 -5.93 -12.65
CA GLN A 71 -23.78 -6.97 -12.08
C GLN A 71 -23.05 -7.85 -11.07
N LEU A 72 -22.24 -7.24 -10.21
CA LEU A 72 -21.51 -7.97 -9.19
C LEU A 72 -22.50 -8.54 -8.17
N SER A 73 -22.36 -9.83 -7.88
CA SER A 73 -23.14 -10.51 -6.85
C SER A 73 -22.34 -10.62 -5.57
N SER A 74 -23.01 -10.60 -4.42
CA SER A 74 -22.33 -10.67 -3.13
C SER A 74 -23.10 -11.51 -2.12
N ARG A 75 -22.35 -12.15 -1.21
CA ARG A 75 -22.92 -12.90 -0.09
C ARG A 75 -21.99 -12.90 1.12
N PRO A 76 -22.53 -12.91 2.35
CA PRO A 76 -21.73 -13.12 3.54
C PRO A 76 -21.22 -14.58 3.57
N ILE A 77 -19.97 -14.78 3.97
CA ILE A 77 -19.34 -16.12 4.06
C ILE A 77 -18.89 -16.49 5.49
N GLY A 78 -19.35 -15.74 6.49
CA GLY A 78 -19.03 -15.95 7.91
C GLY A 78 -17.79 -15.19 8.37
N SER A 79 -17.69 -15.00 9.69
CA SER A 79 -16.60 -14.24 10.36
C SER A 79 -16.48 -12.78 9.90
N GLY A 80 -17.60 -12.12 9.61
CA GLY A 80 -17.61 -10.73 9.14
C GLY A 80 -17.09 -10.53 7.71
N ARG A 81 -16.79 -11.62 6.99
CA ARG A 81 -16.27 -11.56 5.62
C ARG A 81 -17.36 -11.65 4.57
N TRP A 82 -17.07 -11.04 3.42
CA TRP A 82 -17.94 -11.00 2.26
C TRP A 82 -17.22 -11.58 1.05
N LEU A 83 -17.97 -12.37 0.29
CA LEU A 83 -17.58 -12.82 -1.04
C LEU A 83 -18.32 -11.98 -2.07
N VAL A 84 -17.59 -11.49 -3.07
CA VAL A 84 -18.11 -10.86 -4.27
C VAL A 84 -17.71 -11.68 -5.48
N GLU A 85 -18.68 -11.98 -6.34
CA GLU A 85 -18.50 -12.76 -7.55
C GLU A 85 -18.87 -11.91 -8.76
N THR A 86 -17.97 -11.90 -9.73
CA THR A 86 -18.09 -11.24 -11.03
C THR A 86 -18.79 -12.18 -12.04
N PRO A 87 -19.43 -11.65 -13.11
CA PRO A 87 -20.14 -12.48 -14.09
C PRO A 87 -19.28 -13.49 -14.84
N ASP A 88 -17.97 -13.25 -14.95
CA ASP A 88 -16.99 -14.17 -15.53
C ASP A 88 -16.49 -15.23 -14.54
N GLY A 89 -17.01 -15.24 -13.30
CA GLY A 89 -16.77 -16.27 -12.30
C GLY A 89 -15.59 -15.99 -11.36
N GLN A 90 -14.99 -14.79 -11.41
CA GLN A 90 -13.94 -14.44 -10.45
C GLN A 90 -14.52 -14.07 -9.09
N SER A 91 -13.81 -14.47 -8.03
CA SER A 91 -14.23 -14.38 -6.65
C SER A 91 -13.28 -13.49 -5.85
N TYR A 92 -13.84 -12.56 -5.07
CA TYR A 92 -13.09 -11.60 -4.26
C TYR A 92 -13.60 -11.63 -2.83
N ILE A 93 -12.69 -11.76 -1.86
CA ILE A 93 -13.04 -11.87 -0.44
C ILE A 93 -12.52 -10.64 0.30
N GLY A 94 -13.41 -9.95 1.00
CA GLY A 94 -13.08 -8.78 1.81
C GLY A 94 -13.54 -8.91 3.26
N SER A 95 -12.96 -8.10 4.13
CA SER A 95 -13.35 -7.94 5.55
C SER A 95 -14.67 -7.19 5.74
N SER A 96 -15.21 -6.58 4.68
CA SER A 96 -16.52 -5.94 4.63
C SER A 96 -17.08 -6.05 3.21
N LEU A 97 -18.37 -5.74 3.04
CA LEU A 97 -19.00 -5.74 1.71
C LEU A 97 -18.32 -4.72 0.78
N VAL A 98 -18.08 -3.51 1.28
CA VAL A 98 -17.40 -2.45 0.54
C VAL A 98 -15.98 -2.85 0.17
N HIS A 99 -15.26 -3.48 1.10
CA HIS A 99 -13.91 -3.99 0.83
C HIS A 99 -13.94 -5.02 -0.30
N ALA A 100 -14.83 -6.00 -0.23
CA ALA A 100 -14.93 -7.05 -1.25
C ALA A 100 -15.29 -6.47 -2.63
N TYR A 101 -16.22 -5.50 -2.69
CA TYR A 101 -16.52 -4.80 -3.94
C TYR A 101 -15.33 -3.99 -4.45
N THR A 102 -14.59 -3.34 -3.56
CA THR A 102 -13.39 -2.57 -3.93
C THR A 102 -12.34 -3.48 -4.55
N LEU A 103 -12.06 -4.63 -3.94
CA LEU A 103 -11.16 -5.64 -4.50
C LEU A 103 -11.65 -6.13 -5.87
N ALA A 104 -12.94 -6.41 -6.01
CA ALA A 104 -13.51 -6.82 -7.30
C ALA A 104 -13.34 -5.74 -8.38
N VAL A 105 -13.53 -4.46 -8.01
CA VAL A 105 -13.34 -3.33 -8.93
C VAL A 105 -11.89 -3.21 -9.38
N ILE A 106 -10.96 -3.24 -8.43
CA ILE A 106 -9.53 -3.17 -8.71
C ILE A 106 -9.10 -4.38 -9.56
N GLY A 107 -9.46 -5.59 -9.15
CA GLY A 107 -9.05 -6.83 -9.83
C GLY A 107 -9.58 -6.92 -11.26
N SER A 108 -10.82 -6.49 -11.50
CA SER A 108 -11.40 -6.48 -12.84
C SER A 108 -10.75 -5.43 -13.77
N THR A 109 -10.14 -4.39 -13.20
CA THR A 109 -9.59 -3.26 -13.97
C THR A 109 -8.07 -3.36 -14.14
N LEU A 110 -7.36 -3.71 -13.07
CA LEU A 110 -5.90 -3.71 -12.98
C LEU A 110 -5.30 -5.13 -12.93
N GLY A 111 -6.11 -6.16 -12.70
CA GLY A 111 -5.66 -7.54 -12.51
C GLY A 111 -5.34 -7.89 -11.05
N GLN A 112 -4.93 -9.15 -10.84
CA GLN A 112 -4.64 -9.70 -9.51
C GLN A 112 -3.25 -9.32 -8.99
N GLU A 113 -2.30 -9.09 -9.92
CA GLU A 113 -0.95 -8.65 -9.62
C GLU A 113 -0.84 -7.14 -9.86
N LEU A 114 -0.66 -6.40 -8.77
CA LEU A 114 -0.60 -4.94 -8.80
C LEU A 114 0.84 -4.45 -8.82
N PRO A 115 1.14 -3.33 -9.50
CA PRO A 115 2.49 -2.78 -9.59
C PRO A 115 2.98 -2.32 -8.21
N ASP A 116 4.20 -2.67 -7.83
CA ASP A 116 4.80 -2.26 -6.55
C ASP A 116 5.25 -0.79 -6.51
N TRP A 117 5.15 -0.11 -7.65
CA TRP A 117 5.59 1.27 -7.84
C TRP A 117 4.46 2.14 -8.38
N TYR A 118 4.37 3.37 -7.89
CA TYR A 118 3.43 4.38 -8.34
C TYR A 118 4.16 5.66 -8.72
N GLU A 119 3.89 6.19 -9.90
CA GLU A 119 4.40 7.48 -10.34
C GLU A 119 3.46 8.58 -9.84
N ASP A 120 3.86 9.33 -8.81
CA ASP A 120 3.10 10.48 -8.35
C ASP A 120 3.34 11.67 -9.28
N ALA A 121 2.34 12.00 -10.10
CA ALA A 121 2.40 13.10 -11.04
C ALA A 121 2.49 14.49 -10.37
N ASN A 122 2.06 14.64 -9.12
CA ASN A 122 2.11 15.90 -8.37
C ASN A 122 3.50 16.17 -7.79
N LEU A 123 4.20 15.11 -7.40
CA LEU A 123 5.55 15.19 -6.83
C LEU A 123 6.65 14.88 -7.86
N HIS A 124 6.29 14.35 -9.02
CA HIS A 124 7.21 13.88 -10.07
C HIS A 124 8.22 12.84 -9.53
N VAL A 125 7.76 11.94 -8.65
CA VAL A 125 8.59 10.87 -8.07
C VAL A 125 7.90 9.52 -8.20
N SER A 126 8.72 8.46 -8.28
CA SER A 126 8.24 7.09 -8.16
C SER A 126 8.27 6.67 -6.69
N VAL A 127 7.13 6.21 -6.19
CA VAL A 127 6.95 5.77 -4.81
C VAL A 127 6.84 4.26 -4.77
N PHE A 128 7.63 3.63 -3.91
CA PHE A 128 7.54 2.19 -3.62
C PHE A 128 6.39 1.95 -2.64
N LEU A 129 5.37 1.21 -3.06
CA LEU A 129 4.08 1.09 -2.39
C LEU A 129 3.99 0.07 -1.24
N PRO A 130 4.69 -1.10 -1.24
CA PRO A 130 4.54 -2.10 -0.19
C PRO A 130 4.66 -1.58 1.27
N PRO A 131 5.53 -0.60 1.60
CA PRO A 131 5.65 -0.04 2.95
C PRO A 131 4.39 0.70 3.43
N PHE A 132 3.59 1.17 2.48
CA PHE A 132 2.37 1.92 2.70
C PHE A 132 1.14 1.02 2.81
N ASN A 133 1.29 -0.30 2.63
CA ASN A 133 0.22 -1.28 2.77
C ASN A 133 -0.05 -1.61 4.25
N VAL A 134 -0.54 -0.63 4.98
CA VAL A 134 -0.83 -0.72 6.42
C VAL A 134 -2.32 -0.57 6.68
N GLU A 135 -2.80 -1.03 7.82
CA GLU A 135 -4.21 -0.89 8.19
C GLU A 135 -4.60 0.59 8.31
N TYR A 136 -5.84 0.93 7.99
CA TYR A 136 -6.31 2.31 8.13
C TYR A 136 -6.16 2.81 9.59
N GLY A 137 -5.63 4.01 9.76
CA GLY A 137 -5.38 4.62 11.07
C GLY A 137 -4.09 4.16 11.77
N THR A 138 -3.29 3.29 11.16
CA THR A 138 -1.92 3.00 11.64
C THR A 138 -0.94 4.05 11.13
N GLU A 139 0.11 4.34 11.91
CA GLU A 139 1.21 5.22 11.45
C GLU A 139 1.90 4.56 10.26
N GLY A 140 1.69 5.12 9.07
CA GLY A 140 2.48 4.81 7.89
C GLY A 140 3.90 5.41 8.00
N PRO A 141 4.80 5.09 7.06
CA PRO A 141 6.13 5.69 7.04
C PRO A 141 6.00 7.22 6.89
N ASN A 142 6.52 7.97 7.87
CA ASN A 142 6.49 9.43 7.89
C ASN A 142 7.70 9.99 7.13
N THR A 143 7.51 10.82 6.10
CA THR A 143 8.60 11.40 5.31
C THR A 143 9.22 12.65 5.93
N SER A 144 8.72 13.16 7.06
CA SER A 144 9.12 14.48 7.59
C SER A 144 10.57 14.58 8.13
N ALA A 145 11.37 13.52 8.04
CA ALA A 145 12.80 13.64 7.75
C ALA A 145 13.32 12.29 7.22
N PRO A 146 13.68 12.17 5.92
CA PRO A 146 14.48 11.06 5.49
C PRO A 146 15.84 11.21 6.16
N THR A 147 16.14 10.44 7.21
CA THR A 147 17.53 10.06 7.43
C THR A 147 17.84 8.98 6.40
N VAL A 148 17.87 9.39 5.13
CA VAL A 148 18.41 8.59 4.06
C VAL A 148 19.89 8.45 4.36
N LEU A 149 20.29 7.26 4.81
CA LEU A 149 21.69 6.95 4.96
C LEU A 149 22.30 6.88 3.57
N THR A 150 23.01 7.95 3.21
CA THR A 150 23.84 7.97 2.01
C THR A 150 25.12 7.21 2.34
N PHE A 151 25.32 6.05 1.70
CA PHE A 151 26.54 5.28 1.91
C PHE A 151 27.66 5.86 1.05
N LYS A 152 28.74 6.30 1.70
CA LYS A 152 30.04 6.50 1.06
C LYS A 152 30.83 5.20 1.19
N SER A 153 31.21 4.62 0.06
CA SER A 153 32.19 3.54 0.04
C SER A 153 33.51 4.04 0.63
N ASN A 154 34.25 3.13 1.28
CA ASN A 154 35.64 3.38 1.68
C ASN A 154 36.60 3.37 0.47
N SER A 155 36.15 2.84 -0.67
CA SER A 155 36.81 3.05 -1.95
C SER A 155 36.41 4.42 -2.51
N HIS A 156 37.34 5.14 -3.14
CA HIS A 156 37.07 6.43 -3.79
C HIS A 156 36.12 6.36 -5.00
N GLU A 157 35.33 5.29 -5.12
CA GLU A 157 34.41 5.01 -6.21
C GLU A 157 33.00 4.74 -5.67
N ARG A 158 32.01 4.96 -6.55
CA ARG A 158 30.58 4.75 -6.26
C ARG A 158 30.38 3.37 -5.62
N ALA A 159 29.67 3.31 -4.49
CA ALA A 159 29.26 2.03 -3.91
C ALA A 159 28.40 1.27 -4.94
N THR A 160 28.77 0.03 -5.21
CA THR A 160 27.97 -0.85 -6.06
C THR A 160 26.72 -1.32 -5.31
N TYR A 161 25.66 -1.69 -6.05
CA TYR A 161 24.43 -2.22 -5.47
C TYR A 161 24.68 -3.41 -4.52
N CYS A 162 25.62 -4.30 -4.88
CA CYS A 162 25.97 -5.46 -4.07
C CYS A 162 26.59 -5.07 -2.72
N GLU A 163 27.41 -4.01 -2.67
CA GLU A 163 28.03 -3.51 -1.44
C GLU A 163 26.99 -2.84 -0.54
N ALA A 164 26.13 -1.99 -1.11
CA ALA A 164 25.02 -1.37 -0.40
C ALA A 164 24.08 -2.43 0.22
N LEU A 165 23.76 -3.48 -0.54
CA LEU A 165 22.93 -4.60 -0.09
C LEU A 165 23.59 -5.42 1.02
N ALA A 166 24.90 -5.70 0.93
CA ALA A 166 25.62 -6.44 1.96
C ALA A 166 25.67 -5.67 3.29
N MET A 167 25.90 -4.35 3.22
CA MET A 167 25.92 -3.50 4.41
C MET A 167 24.52 -3.38 5.04
N ALA A 168 23.49 -3.12 4.23
CA ALA A 168 22.09 -3.10 4.68
C ALA A 168 21.68 -4.37 5.44
N LYS A 169 22.07 -5.55 4.94
CA LYS A 169 21.78 -6.84 5.60
C LYS A 169 22.54 -7.04 6.90
N ALA A 170 23.70 -6.39 7.07
CA ALA A 170 24.51 -6.49 8.29
C ALA A 170 24.07 -5.49 9.37
N MET A 171 23.18 -4.54 9.06
CA MET A 171 22.64 -3.60 10.04
C MET A 171 21.70 -4.32 11.02
N THR A 172 21.81 -4.04 12.30
CA THR A 172 20.86 -4.49 13.32
C THR A 172 19.67 -3.52 13.39
N ALA A 173 18.50 -4.01 13.81
CA ALA A 173 17.25 -3.23 13.81
C ALA A 173 17.31 -1.91 14.61
N GLU A 174 18.26 -1.79 15.56
CA GLU A 174 18.46 -0.64 16.44
C GLU A 174 19.40 0.43 15.87
N ALA A 175 20.12 0.15 14.77
CA ALA A 175 21.03 1.09 14.14
C ALA A 175 20.29 1.96 13.09
N LEU A 176 19.74 3.10 13.55
CA LEU A 176 19.19 4.28 12.82
C LEU A 176 19.21 4.26 11.28
N ALA A 177 18.57 3.28 10.67
CA ALA A 177 18.02 3.30 9.32
C ALA A 177 16.50 3.16 9.47
N PHE A 178 15.72 3.54 8.47
CA PHE A 178 14.28 3.24 8.45
C PHE A 178 14.10 1.72 8.36
N ASN A 179 14.22 1.03 9.50
CA ASN A 179 13.77 -0.33 9.72
C ASN A 179 12.27 -0.23 10.00
N TYR A 180 11.45 -0.27 8.96
CA TYR A 180 10.01 -0.41 9.14
C TYR A 180 9.61 -1.86 8.94
N THR A 181 8.62 -2.29 9.71
CA THR A 181 8.16 -3.68 9.72
C THR A 181 6.78 -3.76 9.11
N CYS A 182 6.62 -4.61 8.10
CA CYS A 182 5.35 -4.87 7.43
C CYS A 182 5.15 -6.38 7.37
N ASP A 183 3.99 -6.85 7.85
CA ASP A 183 3.60 -8.27 7.83
C ASP A 183 4.66 -9.23 8.41
N GLY A 184 5.37 -8.81 9.47
CA GLY A 184 6.43 -9.62 10.10
C GLY A 184 7.77 -9.62 9.35
N HIS A 185 8.00 -8.65 8.47
CA HIS A 185 9.23 -8.51 7.68
C HIS A 185 9.87 -7.13 7.82
N SER A 186 11.20 -7.06 7.81
CA SER A 186 12.00 -5.81 7.90
C SER A 186 12.51 -5.38 6.54
N TRP A 187 12.57 -4.06 6.33
CA TRP A 187 13.00 -3.42 5.11
C TRP A 187 13.90 -2.24 5.44
N VAL A 188 14.82 -1.88 4.52
CA VAL A 188 15.67 -0.70 4.65
C VAL A 188 15.70 0.10 3.35
N GLN A 189 15.66 1.42 3.44
CA GLN A 189 15.84 2.32 2.29
C GLN A 189 17.27 2.84 2.20
N VAL A 190 17.82 2.80 0.99
CA VAL A 190 19.19 3.19 0.65
C VAL A 190 19.16 4.15 -0.52
N GLN A 191 19.83 5.30 -0.43
CA GLN A 191 20.06 6.15 -1.60
C GLN A 191 21.50 6.01 -2.08
N LEU A 192 21.66 5.74 -3.38
CA LEU A 192 22.95 5.74 -4.05
C LEU A 192 23.39 7.17 -4.37
N MET A 193 24.69 7.36 -4.55
CA MET A 193 25.30 8.66 -4.85
C MET A 193 24.84 9.29 -6.17
N ASP A 194 24.23 8.52 -7.07
CA ASP A 194 23.59 9.03 -8.29
C ASP A 194 22.18 9.59 -8.04
N GLY A 195 21.73 9.59 -6.77
CA GLY A 195 20.43 10.07 -6.35
C GLY A 195 19.34 8.98 -6.37
N THR A 196 19.62 7.79 -6.90
CA THR A 196 18.63 6.71 -6.96
C THR A 196 18.36 6.13 -5.58
N VAL A 197 17.08 5.95 -5.24
CA VAL A 197 16.64 5.36 -3.96
C VAL A 197 16.20 3.92 -4.19
N HIS A 198 16.69 3.02 -3.35
CA HIS A 198 16.45 1.59 -3.39
C HIS A 198 15.88 1.15 -2.05
N THR A 199 14.80 0.38 -2.06
CA THR A 199 14.25 -0.26 -0.86
C THR A 199 14.62 -1.74 -0.87
N LEU A 200 15.27 -2.20 0.18
CA LEU A 200 15.86 -3.53 0.27
C LEU A 200 15.16 -4.35 1.36
N TYR A 201 14.79 -5.59 1.02
CA TYR A 201 14.28 -6.58 1.98
C TYR A 201 15.42 -7.08 2.88
N GLN A 202 15.25 -6.95 4.19
CA GLN A 202 16.27 -7.34 5.18
C GLN A 202 16.00 -8.73 5.78
N GLY A 203 14.75 -9.18 5.82
CA GLY A 203 14.39 -10.50 6.35
C GLY A 203 13.07 -10.50 7.13
N ALA A 204 12.79 -11.60 7.82
CA ALA A 204 11.73 -11.64 8.82
C ALA A 204 12.10 -10.74 10.01
N SER A 205 11.16 -9.96 10.51
CA SER A 205 11.31 -9.09 11.67
C SER A 205 10.56 -9.64 12.86
N THR A 206 11.16 -9.56 14.05
CA THR A 206 10.50 -9.80 15.34
C THR A 206 9.87 -8.53 15.91
N LEU A 207 10.23 -7.35 15.38
CA LEU A 207 9.65 -6.07 15.77
C LEU A 207 8.28 -5.93 15.10
N GLY A 208 7.21 -5.94 15.89
CA GLY A 208 5.82 -5.84 15.41
C GLY A 208 5.02 -7.15 15.44
N LEU A 209 5.63 -8.28 15.83
CA LEU A 209 4.82 -9.40 16.30
C LEU A 209 4.31 -9.04 17.71
N PRO A 210 2.99 -9.10 17.99
CA PRO A 210 2.52 -8.99 19.37
C PRO A 210 3.30 -10.01 20.19
N ALA A 211 3.86 -9.58 21.32
CA ALA A 211 4.59 -10.47 22.20
C ALA A 211 3.72 -11.71 22.45
N CYS A 212 4.19 -12.89 22.01
CA CYS A 212 3.59 -14.14 22.43
C CYS A 212 3.81 -14.23 23.95
N THR A 213 2.85 -13.74 24.74
CA THR A 213 2.74 -14.14 26.13
C THR A 213 2.35 -15.61 26.13
N PRO A 214 3.20 -16.53 26.62
CA PRO A 214 2.79 -17.90 26.80
C PRO A 214 1.73 -17.99 27.91
N PRO A 215 0.87 -19.03 27.90
CA PRO A 215 -0.16 -19.23 28.93
C PRO A 215 0.41 -19.44 30.32
#